data_AF-A0AB36P4S8-F1
#
_entry.id   AF-A0AB36P4S8-F1
#
_cell.length_a   1.000
_cell.length_b   1.000
_cell.length_c   1.000
_cell.angle_alpha   90.00
_cell.angle_beta   90.00
_cell.angle_gamma   90.00
#
_symmetry.space_group_name_H-M   'P 1'
#
loop_
_entity.id
_entity.type
_entity.pdbx_description
1 polymer ?
#
loop_
_entity_poly.entity_id
_entity_poly.type
_entity_poly.pdbx_seq_one_letter_code
_entity_poly.pdbx_strand_id
1 'polypeptide(L)'
;MDKKPLSDLTDQELLQEAKKRKSASITNAFLIGFLIGVVFYSVVKNTWGFLTLIPLFLAYKLINNSKYEKEELENLLKERGLK
;
A
#
# COMPACT_ATOMS: atom_id res chain seq x y z
N MET A 1 -4.45 -19.49 -3.93
CA MET A 1 -3.29 -19.18 -4.79
C MET A 1 -2.11 -19.00 -3.87
N ASP A 2 -1.26 -20.03 -3.76
CA ASP A 2 0.00 -19.95 -3.03
C ASP A 2 0.85 -18.83 -3.65
N LYS A 3 1.07 -17.77 -2.88
CA LYS A 3 2.01 -16.73 -3.27
C LYS A 3 3.39 -17.35 -3.19
N LYS A 4 4.05 -17.61 -4.33
CA LYS A 4 5.49 -17.89 -4.32
C LYS A 4 6.19 -16.76 -3.58
N PRO A 5 7.12 -17.05 -2.66
CA PRO A 5 7.87 -16.02 -1.96
C PRO A 5 8.62 -15.17 -2.99
N LEU A 6 8.81 -13.87 -2.70
CA LEU A 6 9.49 -12.94 -3.62
C LEU A 6 10.88 -13.43 -4.04
N SER A 7 11.52 -14.23 -3.17
CA SER A 7 12.79 -14.91 -3.38
C SER A 7 12.80 -15.91 -4.54
N ASP A 8 11.65 -16.53 -4.84
CA ASP A 8 11.53 -17.57 -5.87
C ASP A 8 11.21 -17.01 -7.26
N LEU A 9 10.99 -15.70 -7.36
CA LEU A 9 10.72 -15.02 -8.64
C LEU A 9 12.01 -14.84 -9.43
N THR A 10 11.91 -14.96 -10.76
CA THR A 10 12.99 -14.58 -11.68
C THR A 10 13.16 -13.06 -11.72
N ASP A 11 14.30 -12.58 -12.23
CA ASP A 11 14.60 -11.15 -12.26
C ASP A 11 13.58 -10.35 -13.09
N GLN A 12 13.07 -10.93 -14.19
CA GLN A 12 12.01 -10.30 -14.98
C GLN A 12 10.67 -10.24 -14.23
N GLU A 13 10.33 -11.29 -13.48
CA GLU A 13 9.12 -11.33 -12.64
C GLU A 13 9.23 -10.36 -11.46
N LEU A 14 10.40 -10.23 -10.84
CA LEU A 14 10.68 -9.25 -9.78
C LEU A 14 10.50 -7.81 -10.27
N LEU A 15 11.03 -7.48 -11.46
CA LEU A 15 10.85 -6.16 -12.06
C LEU A 15 9.40 -5.87 -12.44
N GLN A 16 8.65 -6.88 -12.91
CA GLN A 16 7.21 -6.74 -13.14
C GLN A 16 6.43 -6.52 -11.85
N GLU A 17 6.72 -7.29 -10.80
CA GLU A 17 6.11 -7.15 -9.49
C GLU A 17 6.42 -5.77 -8.90
N ALA A 18 7.64 -5.26 -9.08
CA ALA A 18 8.01 -3.90 -8.68
C ALA A 18 7.19 -2.80 -9.38
N LYS A 19 6.97 -2.92 -10.70
CA LYS A 19 6.10 -2.00 -11.44
C LYS A 19 4.65 -2.08 -10.96
N LYS A 20 4.15 -3.29 -10.72
CA LYS A 20 2.80 -3.54 -10.23
C LYS A 20 2.61 -2.93 -8.83
N ARG A 21 3.56 -3.14 -7.92
CA ARG A 21 3.55 -2.55 -6.57
C ARG A 21 3.69 -1.03 -6.59
N LYS A 22 4.43 -0.46 -7.54
CA LYS A 22 4.46 1.00 -7.75
C LYS A 22 3.07 1.54 -8.11
N SER A 23 2.37 0.90 -9.04
CA SER A 23 0.98 1.27 -9.39
C SER A 23 0.05 1.14 -8.18
N ALA A 24 0.13 0.02 -7.45
CA ALA A 24 -0.65 -0.18 -6.23
C ALA A 24 -0.35 0.89 -5.16
N SER A 25 0.90 1.35 -5.04
CA SER A 25 1.26 2.43 -4.12
C SER A 25 0.58 3.76 -4.49
N ILE A 26 0.40 4.05 -5.78
CA ILE A 26 -0.31 5.25 -6.24
C ILE A 26 -1.79 5.15 -5.89
N THR A 27 -2.42 4.01 -6.19
CA THR A 27 -3.82 3.74 -5.83
C THR A 27 -4.02 3.82 -4.32
N ASN A 28 -3.11 3.26 -3.53
CA ASN A 28 -3.15 3.34 -2.07
C ASN A 28 -3.04 4.78 -1.58
N ALA A 29 -2.13 5.59 -2.15
CA ALA A 29 -2.02 7.00 -1.80
C ALA A 29 -3.30 7.79 -2.12
N PHE A 30 -3.92 7.53 -3.27
CA PHE A 30 -5.21 8.11 -3.65
C PHE A 30 -6.31 7.73 -2.65
N LEU A 31 -6.41 6.44 -2.29
CA LEU A 31 -7.37 5.96 -1.31
C LEU A 31 -7.14 6.62 0.06
N ILE A 32 -5.90 6.70 0.53
CA ILE A 32 -5.58 7.37 1.80
C ILE A 32 -6.03 8.84 1.76
N GLY A 33 -5.74 9.56 0.67
CA GLY A 33 -6.19 10.95 0.49
C GLY A 33 -7.71 11.09 0.49
N PHE A 34 -8.41 10.19 -0.20
CA PHE A 34 -9.87 10.12 -0.19
C PHE A 34 -10.43 9.89 1.23
N LEU A 35 -9.86 8.94 1.98
CA LEU A 35 -10.28 8.63 3.34
C LEU A 35 -10.04 9.82 4.29
N ILE A 36 -8.91 10.52 4.17
CA ILE A 36 -8.65 11.76 4.92
C ILE A 36 -9.70 12.83 4.56
N GLY A 37 -10.05 12.96 3.28
CA GLY A 37 -11.10 13.87 2.83
C GLY A 37 -12.47 13.56 3.45
N VAL A 38 -12.84 12.28 3.53
CA VAL A 38 -14.08 11.84 4.21
C VAL A 38 -14.07 12.18 5.69
N VAL A 39 -12.95 11.93 6.38
CA VAL A 39 -12.79 12.31 7.79
C VAL A 39 -12.92 13.82 7.97
N PHE A 40 -12.25 14.61 7.13
CA PHE A 40 -12.33 16.08 7.20
C PHE A 40 -13.76 16.59 6.96
N TYR A 41 -14.46 16.07 5.96
CA TYR A 41 -15.85 16.41 5.69
C TYR A 41 -16.76 16.06 6.88
N SER A 42 -16.57 14.88 7.48
CA SER A 42 -17.33 14.44 8.65
C SER A 42 -17.12 15.36 9.86
N VAL A 43 -15.90 15.84 10.09
CA VAL A 43 -15.59 16.84 11.14
C VAL A 43 -16.34 18.14 10.87
N VAL A 44 -16.27 18.67 9.64
CA VAL A 44 -16.96 19.93 9.26
C VAL A 44 -18.49 19.80 9.38
N LYS A 45 -19.04 18.63 9.05
CA LYS A 45 -20.48 18.35 9.17
C LYS A 45 -20.89 17.83 10.55
N ASN A 46 -19.97 17.83 11.52
CA ASN A 46 -20.18 17.35 12.88
C ASN A 46 -20.81 15.95 12.96
N THR A 47 -20.56 15.12 11.95
CA THR A 47 -21.08 13.74 11.80
C THR A 47 -20.07 12.75 12.37
N TRP A 48 -19.51 13.11 13.52
CA TRP A 48 -18.48 12.35 14.21
C TRP A 48 -19.08 11.07 14.77
N GLY A 49 -18.51 9.92 14.44
CA GLY A 49 -19.06 8.65 14.89
C GLY A 49 -18.41 7.46 14.20
N PHE A 50 -19.09 6.31 14.21
CA PHE A 50 -18.56 5.07 13.65
C PHE A 50 -18.08 5.19 12.18
N LEU A 51 -18.69 6.09 11.41
CA LEU A 51 -18.31 6.37 10.02
C LEU A 51 -16.92 7.01 9.87
N THR A 52 -16.32 7.62 10.89
CA THR A 52 -14.93 8.13 10.84
C THR A 52 -13.90 7.06 11.22
N LEU A 53 -14.29 6.07 12.02
CA LEU A 53 -13.44 4.96 12.42
C LEU A 53 -13.12 4.02 11.25
N ILE A 54 -14.10 3.78 10.38
CA ILE A 54 -13.93 2.91 9.19
C ILE A 54 -12.82 3.47 8.27
N PRO A 55 -12.88 4.74 7.80
CA PRO A 55 -11.80 5.34 7.02
C PRO A 55 -10.45 5.32 7.71
N LEU A 56 -10.41 5.58 9.02
CA LEU A 56 -9.17 5.62 9.78
C LEU A 56 -8.51 4.24 9.86
N PHE A 57 -9.29 3.19 10.10
CA PHE A 57 -8.82 1.81 10.11
C PHE A 57 -8.31 1.36 8.73
N LEU A 58 -9.07 1.67 7.66
CA LEU A 58 -8.68 1.37 6.29
C LEU A 58 -7.36 2.06 5.91
N ALA A 59 -7.20 3.34 6.26
CA ALA A 59 -5.97 4.07 6.01
C ALA A 59 -4.78 3.45 6.75
N TYR A 60 -4.94 3.13 8.04
CA TYR A 60 -3.91 2.46 8.84
C TYR A 60 -3.48 1.12 8.22
N LYS A 61 -4.45 0.28 7.85
CA LYS A 61 -4.18 -1.02 7.22
C LYS A 61 -3.47 -0.87 5.87
N LEU A 62 -3.84 0.11 5.05
CA LEU A 62 -3.19 0.38 3.76
C LEU A 62 -1.72 0.80 3.96
N ILE A 63 -1.48 1.72 4.89
CA ILE A 63 -0.13 2.23 5.18
C ILE A 63 0.77 1.10 5.66
N ASN A 64 0.31 0.32 6.64
CA ASN A 64 1.12 -0.72 7.26
C ASN A 64 1.51 -1.83 6.26
N ASN A 65 0.57 -2.32 5.45
CA ASN A 65 0.88 -3.33 4.43
C ASN A 65 1.87 -2.81 3.38
N SER A 66 1.73 -1.55 2.95
CA SER A 66 2.57 -0.98 1.90
C SER A 66 4.04 -0.81 2.28
N LYS A 67 4.34 -0.69 3.58
CA LYS A 67 5.71 -0.47 4.08
C LYS A 67 6.53 -1.76 4.06
N TYR A 68 6.04 -2.82 4.71
CA TYR A 68 6.73 -4.12 4.77
C TYR A 68 6.94 -4.71 3.37
N GLU A 69 5.90 -4.65 2.53
CA GLU A 69 5.95 -5.18 1.16
C GLU A 69 6.90 -4.41 0.22
N LYS A 70 7.16 -3.13 0.48
CA LYS A 70 8.15 -2.35 -0.28
C LYS A 70 9.57 -2.67 0.16
N GLU A 71 9.80 -2.75 1.46
CA GLU A 71 11.13 -2.96 2.03
C GLU A 71 11.71 -4.33 1.62
N GLU A 72 10.90 -5.39 1.72
CA GLU A 72 11.31 -6.74 1.30
C GLU A 72 11.66 -6.80 -0.19
N LEU A 73 10.83 -6.20 -1.05
CA LEU A 73 11.07 -6.15 -2.49
C LEU A 73 12.31 -5.30 -2.83
N GLU A 74 12.52 -4.15 -2.18
CA GLU A 74 13.69 -3.31 -2.44
C GLU A 74 14.99 -3.97 -2.00
N ASN A 75 14.98 -4.72 -0.89
CA ASN A 75 16.15 -5.48 -0.46
C ASN A 75 16.52 -6.57 -1.46
N LEU A 76 15.53 -7.33 -1.97
CA LEU A 76 15.76 -8.35 -2.99
C LEU A 76 16.25 -7.78 -4.33
N LEU A 77 15.73 -6.63 -4.75
CA LEU A 77 16.19 -5.96 -5.97
C LEU A 77 17.65 -5.49 -5.84
N LYS A 78 18.04 -4.98 -4.67
CA LYS A 78 19.43 -4.57 -4.39
C LYS A 78 20.38 -5.76 -4.31
N GLU A 79 19.98 -6.83 -3.63
CA GLU A 79 20.77 -8.06 -3.48
C GLU A 79 21.12 -8.66 -4.85
N ARG A 80 20.20 -8.57 -5.81
CA ARG A 80 20.40 -9.05 -7.19
C ARG A 80 20.98 -8.01 -8.16
N GLY A 81 21.34 -6.82 -7.68
CA GLY A 81 21.93 -5.76 -8.52
C GLY A 81 20.99 -5.19 -9.59
N LEU A 82 19.67 -5.32 -9.40
CA LEU A 82 18.64 -4.84 -10.33
C LEU A 82 18.23 -3.37 -10.07
N LYS A 83 18.72 -2.77 -8.98
CA LYS A 83 18.49 -1.38 -8.57
C LYS A 83 19.58 -0.85 -7.65
#